data_AF-A0A9N8YW67-F1
#
_entry.id   AF-A0A9N8YW67-F1
#
_cell.length_a   1.000
_cell.length_b   1.000
_cell.length_c   1.000
_cell.angle_alpha   90.00
_cell.angle_beta   90.00
_cell.angle_gamma   90.00
#
_symmetry.space_group_name_H-M   'P 1'
#
loop_
_entity.id
_entity.type
_entity.pdbx_description
1 polymer ?
#
loop_
_entity_poly.entity_id
_entity_poly.type
_entity_poly.pdbx_seq_one_letter_code
_entity_poly.pdbx_strand_id
1 'polypeptide(L)'
;MMLKIKAAQSERNRLSMLLAEYIDDVVVSQNVCAIKSCKDSLWLLATELLSAFDYPDPTTHFMFEDAPEISEDGIKNILSFYEFGKSCFQQVLAEDVYKTEIPAPGHSLRNINSYSYAKLDIIKKQKNKNKGKNSMRIQEDVSTSHQMPLPSEANLPKQTRHTTTDAEKQILAKLFQAEEGMPETIIPIIVTELQTVSLDWTKERVKQYYKNN
;
A
#
# COMPACT_ATOMS: atom_id res chain seq x y z
N MET A 1 18.11 -7.42 16.80
CA MET A 1 17.46 -8.65 17.32
C MET A 1 16.03 -8.41 17.81
N MET A 2 15.78 -7.37 18.62
CA MET A 2 14.47 -7.05 19.22
C MET A 2 13.30 -6.85 18.22
N LEU A 3 13.57 -6.26 17.05
CA LEU A 3 12.56 -6.09 15.98
C LEU A 3 12.05 -7.44 15.42
N LYS A 4 12.94 -8.45 15.32
CA LYS A 4 12.58 -9.79 14.84
C LYS A 4 11.70 -10.53 15.86
N ILE A 5 11.96 -10.32 17.16
CA ILE A 5 11.17 -10.91 18.24
C ILE A 5 9.76 -10.31 18.27
N LYS A 6 9.63 -8.98 18.16
CA LYS A 6 8.31 -8.32 18.11
C LYS A 6 7.50 -8.73 16.89
N ALA A 7 8.13 -8.82 15.72
CA ALA A 7 7.47 -9.30 14.50
C ALA A 7 6.99 -10.76 14.65
N ALA A 8 7.83 -11.64 15.18
CA ALA A 8 7.45 -13.03 15.44
C ALA A 8 6.33 -13.17 16.48
N GLN A 9 6.35 -12.36 17.54
CA GLN A 9 5.26 -12.31 18.53
C GLN A 9 3.95 -11.80 17.92
N SER A 10 4.03 -10.78 17.06
CA SER A 10 2.88 -10.26 16.31
C SER A 10 2.27 -11.31 15.40
N GLU A 11 3.09 -12.00 14.60
CA GLU A 11 2.61 -13.07 13.72
C GLU A 11 2.01 -14.25 14.51
N ARG A 12 2.66 -14.65 15.61
CA ARG A 12 2.11 -15.68 16.50
C ARG A 12 0.73 -15.28 17.05
N ASN A 13 0.57 -14.03 17.49
CA ASN A 13 -0.72 -13.54 18.00
C ASN A 13 -1.78 -13.51 16.88
N ARG A 14 -1.40 -13.09 15.66
CA ARG A 14 -2.28 -13.09 14.48
C ARG A 14 -2.77 -14.50 14.14
N LEU A 15 -1.85 -15.48 14.08
CA LEU A 15 -2.19 -16.87 13.78
C LEU A 15 -3.00 -17.53 14.91
N SER A 16 -2.69 -17.23 16.17
CA SER A 16 -3.45 -17.73 17.32
C SER A 16 -4.89 -17.22 17.31
N MET A 17 -5.11 -15.96 16.91
CA MET A 17 -6.46 -15.39 16.76
C MET A 17 -7.22 -16.06 15.62
N LEU A 18 -6.57 -16.25 14.47
CA LEU A 18 -7.15 -16.95 13.31
C LEU A 18 -7.58 -18.38 13.66
N LEU A 19 -6.75 -19.13 14.37
CA LEU A 19 -7.05 -20.51 14.78
C LEU A 19 -8.20 -20.57 15.80
N ALA A 20 -8.21 -19.65 16.77
CA ALA A 20 -9.30 -19.56 17.74
C ALA A 20 -10.64 -19.23 17.07
N GLU A 21 -10.64 -18.36 16.06
CA GLU A 21 -11.83 -18.07 15.25
C GLU A 21 -12.32 -19.29 14.45
N TYR A 22 -11.39 -20.05 13.86
CA TYR A 22 -11.68 -21.23 13.04
C TYR A 22 -12.26 -22.40 13.85
N ILE A 23 -11.73 -22.64 15.06
CA ILE A 23 -12.12 -23.78 15.92
C ILE A 23 -13.29 -23.41 16.84
N ASP A 24 -13.71 -22.13 16.86
CA ASP A 24 -14.68 -21.56 17.81
C ASP A 24 -14.29 -21.85 19.28
N ASP A 25 -12.98 -21.92 19.54
CA ASP A 25 -12.43 -22.21 20.87
C ASP A 25 -12.37 -20.91 21.67
N VAL A 26 -13.48 -20.63 22.36
CA VAL A 26 -13.72 -19.43 23.18
C VAL A 26 -12.83 -19.39 24.44
N VAL A 27 -12.07 -20.45 24.74
CA VAL A 27 -11.43 -20.64 26.06
C VAL A 27 -10.15 -19.79 26.25
N VAL A 28 -9.57 -19.22 25.18
CA VAL A 28 -8.40 -18.33 25.30
C VAL A 28 -8.85 -16.87 25.47
N SER A 29 -9.23 -16.55 26.70
CA SER A 29 -10.03 -15.42 27.18
C SER A 29 -9.42 -14.00 27.11
N GLN A 30 -8.70 -13.62 26.06
CA GLN A 30 -8.30 -12.22 25.86
C GLN A 30 -8.89 -11.58 24.60
N ASN A 31 -9.23 -12.38 23.59
CA ASN A 31 -9.71 -11.87 22.29
C ASN A 31 -11.16 -12.26 21.97
N VAL A 32 -11.88 -12.94 22.86
CA VAL A 32 -13.26 -13.41 22.62
C VAL A 32 -14.20 -12.27 22.21
N CYS A 33 -14.09 -11.11 22.86
CA CYS A 33 -14.88 -9.94 22.51
C CYS A 33 -14.50 -9.37 21.13
N ALA A 34 -13.20 -9.37 20.80
CA ALA A 34 -12.70 -8.92 19.50
C ALA A 34 -13.11 -9.89 18.36
N ILE A 35 -13.08 -11.20 18.60
CA ILE A 35 -13.51 -12.23 17.64
C ILE A 35 -15.01 -12.12 17.39
N LYS A 36 -15.83 -12.02 18.45
CA LYS A 36 -17.27 -11.86 18.31
C LYS A 36 -17.63 -10.55 17.58
N SER A 37 -16.98 -9.44 17.96
CA SER A 37 -17.14 -8.15 17.29
C SER A 37 -16.74 -8.20 15.81
N CYS A 38 -15.69 -8.93 15.47
CA CYS A 38 -15.26 -9.11 14.08
C CYS A 38 -16.27 -9.95 13.28
N LYS A 39 -16.74 -11.08 13.83
CA LYS A 39 -17.79 -11.92 13.22
C LYS A 39 -19.07 -11.12 12.99
N ASP A 40 -19.53 -10.37 13.99
CA ASP A 40 -20.72 -9.53 13.90
C ASP A 40 -20.54 -8.41 12.86
N SER A 41 -19.37 -7.78 12.79
CA SER A 41 -19.06 -6.74 11.79
C SER A 41 -19.01 -7.31 10.37
N LEU A 42 -18.43 -8.50 10.19
CA LEU A 42 -18.36 -9.19 8.91
C LEU A 42 -19.75 -9.63 8.45
N TRP A 43 -20.58 -10.13 9.37
CA TRP A 43 -21.98 -10.45 9.09
C TRP A 43 -22.82 -9.24 8.73
N LEU A 44 -22.68 -8.13 9.46
CA LEU A 44 -23.34 -6.88 9.08
C LEU A 44 -22.93 -6.47 7.66
N LEU A 45 -21.64 -6.44 7.36
CA LEU A 45 -21.14 -6.12 6.02
C LEU A 45 -21.70 -7.07 4.95
N ALA A 46 -21.71 -8.38 5.19
CA ALA A 46 -22.25 -9.35 4.24
C ALA A 46 -23.74 -9.11 3.96
N THR A 47 -24.53 -8.79 5.00
CA THR A 47 -25.96 -8.48 4.85
C THR A 47 -26.19 -7.16 4.11
N GLU A 48 -25.39 -6.13 4.39
CA GLU A 48 -25.47 -4.84 3.70
C GLU A 48 -25.08 -4.98 2.22
N LEU A 49 -24.04 -5.77 1.92
CA LEU A 49 -23.64 -6.08 0.54
C LEU A 49 -24.72 -6.87 -0.20
N LEU A 50 -25.32 -7.88 0.44
CA LEU A 50 -26.42 -8.63 -0.16
C LEU A 50 -27.59 -7.71 -0.51
N SER A 51 -28.00 -6.85 0.42
CA SER A 51 -29.02 -5.84 0.18
C SER A 51 -28.64 -4.85 -0.94
N ALA A 52 -27.36 -4.50 -1.06
CA ALA A 52 -26.88 -3.60 -2.10
C ALA A 52 -26.93 -4.25 -3.49
N PHE A 53 -26.65 -5.56 -3.58
CA PHE A 53 -26.71 -6.31 -4.83
C PHE A 53 -28.15 -6.64 -5.26
N ASP A 54 -29.07 -6.81 -4.32
CA ASP A 54 -30.50 -7.01 -4.59
C ASP A 54 -31.23 -5.71 -4.97
N TYR A 55 -30.56 -4.57 -4.91
CA TYR A 55 -31.14 -3.28 -5.29
C TYR A 55 -31.46 -3.23 -6.79
N PRO A 56 -32.55 -2.56 -7.24
CA PRO A 56 -32.97 -2.56 -8.65
C PRO A 56 -31.88 -2.09 -9.63
N ASP A 57 -31.05 -1.14 -9.20
CA ASP A 57 -29.81 -0.77 -9.89
C ASP A 57 -28.66 -0.75 -8.88
N PRO A 58 -27.91 -1.85 -8.75
CA PRO A 58 -26.83 -1.97 -7.76
C PRO A 58 -25.80 -0.85 -7.87
N THR A 59 -25.59 -0.27 -9.05
CA THR A 59 -24.59 0.80 -9.26
C THR A 59 -24.96 2.12 -8.58
N THR A 60 -26.24 2.31 -8.24
CA THR A 60 -26.76 3.53 -7.61
C THR A 60 -26.84 3.43 -6.08
N HIS A 61 -26.59 2.25 -5.51
CA HIS A 61 -26.66 2.05 -4.08
C HIS A 61 -25.58 2.86 -3.34
N PHE A 62 -25.90 3.39 -2.15
CA PHE A 62 -25.00 4.30 -1.42
C PHE A 62 -23.65 3.66 -1.09
N MET A 63 -23.60 2.34 -0.91
CA MET A 63 -22.35 1.57 -0.68
C MET A 63 -21.35 1.71 -1.84
N PHE A 64 -21.81 2.01 -3.05
CA PHE A 64 -21.01 2.04 -4.26
C PHE A 64 -20.86 3.45 -4.86
N GLU A 65 -21.46 4.49 -4.26
CA GLU A 65 -21.48 5.85 -4.82
C GLU A 65 -20.07 6.43 -5.10
N ASP A 66 -19.12 6.08 -4.22
CA ASP A 66 -17.74 6.56 -4.25
C ASP A 66 -16.76 5.57 -4.90
N ALA A 67 -17.23 4.41 -5.37
CA ALA A 67 -16.38 3.41 -6.00
C ALA A 67 -16.05 3.82 -7.46
N PRO A 68 -14.77 4.12 -7.79
CA PRO A 68 -14.41 4.59 -9.13
C PRO A 68 -14.56 3.51 -10.21
N GLU A 69 -14.57 2.23 -9.84
CA GLU A 69 -14.67 1.08 -10.73
C GLU A 69 -16.11 0.62 -10.99
N ILE A 70 -17.11 1.22 -10.34
CA ILE A 70 -18.53 0.98 -10.62
C ILE A 70 -18.91 1.77 -11.88
N SER A 71 -18.33 1.35 -12.99
CA SER A 71 -18.57 1.82 -14.35
C SER A 71 -18.60 0.61 -15.28
N GLU A 72 -19.17 0.74 -16.47
CA GLU A 72 -19.26 -0.37 -17.42
C GLU A 72 -17.86 -0.93 -17.78
N ASP A 73 -16.88 -0.05 -17.99
CA ASP A 73 -15.49 -0.42 -18.24
C ASP A 73 -14.83 -1.05 -17.00
N GLY A 74 -15.12 -0.52 -15.81
CA GLY A 74 -14.62 -1.07 -14.55
C GLY A 74 -15.12 -2.49 -14.30
N ILE A 75 -16.41 -2.76 -14.57
CA ILE A 75 -17.01 -4.09 -14.47
C ILE A 75 -16.36 -5.04 -15.50
N LYS A 76 -16.19 -4.61 -16.75
CA LYS A 76 -15.49 -5.40 -17.79
C LYS A 76 -14.06 -5.75 -17.36
N ASN A 77 -13.35 -4.82 -16.75
CA ASN A 77 -12.00 -5.05 -16.22
C ASN A 77 -12.00 -6.04 -15.06
N ILE A 78 -12.93 -5.90 -14.10
CA ILE A 78 -13.04 -6.85 -12.98
C ILE A 78 -13.27 -8.28 -13.49
N LEU A 79 -14.13 -8.46 -14.49
CA LEU A 79 -14.39 -9.77 -15.08
C LEU A 79 -13.18 -10.33 -15.83
N SER A 80 -12.37 -9.48 -16.47
CA SER A 80 -11.17 -9.93 -17.20
C SER A 80 -10.00 -10.30 -16.29
N PHE A 81 -9.97 -9.79 -15.05
CA PHE A 81 -8.90 -10.09 -14.10
C PHE A 81 -8.80 -11.57 -13.71
N TYR A 82 -9.90 -12.31 -13.76
CA TYR A 82 -9.88 -13.74 -13.46
C TYR A 82 -8.99 -14.51 -14.45
N GLU A 83 -9.22 -14.33 -15.76
CA GLU A 83 -8.42 -14.99 -16.78
C GLU A 83 -6.97 -14.49 -16.79
N PHE A 84 -6.76 -13.19 -16.56
CA PHE A 84 -5.42 -12.65 -16.40
C PHE A 84 -4.69 -13.29 -15.22
N GLY A 85 -5.32 -13.35 -14.05
CA GLY A 85 -4.75 -13.94 -12.84
C GLY A 85 -4.43 -15.42 -13.02
N LYS A 86 -5.32 -16.17 -13.68
CA LYS A 86 -5.08 -17.57 -14.04
C LYS A 86 -3.85 -17.72 -14.95
N SER A 87 -3.72 -16.90 -15.98
CA SER A 87 -2.54 -16.91 -16.86
C SER A 87 -1.26 -16.59 -16.08
N CYS A 88 -1.28 -15.60 -15.18
CA CYS A 88 -0.14 -15.29 -14.33
C CYS A 88 0.25 -16.47 -13.43
N PHE A 89 -0.72 -17.17 -12.83
CA PHE A 89 -0.43 -18.36 -12.02
C PHE A 89 0.19 -19.49 -12.84
N GLN A 90 -0.31 -19.73 -14.05
CA GLN A 90 0.26 -20.74 -14.95
C GLN A 90 1.70 -20.40 -15.33
N GLN A 91 1.99 -19.12 -15.59
CA GLN A 91 3.33 -18.65 -15.89
C GLN A 91 4.29 -18.83 -14.70
N VAL A 92 3.87 -18.44 -13.48
CA VAL A 92 4.65 -18.66 -12.26
C VAL A 92 4.93 -20.15 -12.05
N LEU A 93 3.94 -21.02 -12.30
CA LEU A 93 4.13 -22.46 -12.18
C LEU A 93 5.17 -22.98 -13.19
N ALA A 94 5.11 -22.52 -14.45
CA ALA A 94 6.05 -22.92 -15.51
C ALA A 94 7.48 -22.45 -15.24
N GLU A 95 7.66 -21.22 -14.76
CA GLU A 95 8.96 -20.60 -14.52
C GLU A 95 9.58 -21.10 -13.18
N ASP A 96 8.84 -21.08 -12.08
CA ASP A 96 9.40 -21.34 -10.74
C ASP A 96 9.41 -22.83 -10.36
N VAL A 97 8.36 -23.58 -10.76
CA VAL A 97 8.20 -24.99 -10.36
C VAL A 97 8.74 -25.92 -11.44
N TYR A 98 8.27 -25.77 -12.67
CA TYR A 98 8.70 -26.65 -13.77
C TYR A 98 10.02 -26.23 -14.40
N LYS A 99 10.41 -24.95 -14.25
CA LYS A 99 11.64 -24.38 -14.82
C LYS A 99 11.75 -24.59 -16.34
N THR A 100 10.60 -24.63 -17.01
CA THR A 100 10.50 -24.83 -18.46
C THR A 100 10.64 -23.53 -19.24
N GLU A 101 10.43 -22.39 -18.58
CA GLU A 101 10.48 -21.05 -19.14
C GLU A 101 11.47 -20.17 -18.37
N ILE A 102 11.96 -19.10 -19.01
CA ILE A 102 12.87 -18.13 -18.37
C ILE A 102 12.01 -17.13 -17.59
N PRO A 103 12.34 -16.80 -16.32
CA PRO A 103 11.61 -15.82 -15.53
C PRO A 103 11.42 -14.50 -16.27
N ALA A 104 10.18 -14.13 -16.56
CA ALA A 104 9.88 -12.89 -17.27
C ALA A 104 9.83 -11.70 -16.30
N PRO A 105 10.44 -10.54 -16.64
CA PRO A 105 10.29 -9.34 -15.83
C PRO A 105 8.83 -8.87 -15.87
N GLY A 106 8.09 -9.09 -14.78
CA GLY A 106 6.66 -8.74 -14.73
C GLY A 106 5.81 -9.43 -13.67
N HIS A 107 6.35 -10.40 -12.90
CA HIS A 107 5.63 -11.17 -11.87
C HIS A 107 4.83 -10.35 -10.83
N SER A 108 5.11 -9.05 -10.68
CA SER A 108 4.44 -8.16 -9.74
C SER A 108 3.57 -7.08 -10.41
N LEU A 109 3.32 -7.18 -11.72
CA LEU A 109 2.42 -6.27 -12.41
C LEU A 109 1.00 -6.51 -11.92
N ARG A 110 0.50 -5.57 -11.12
CA ARG A 110 -0.90 -5.56 -10.71
C ARG A 110 -1.74 -5.12 -11.91
N ASN A 111 -2.67 -5.96 -12.33
CA ASN A 111 -3.71 -5.58 -13.29
C ASN A 111 -4.86 -4.79 -12.61
N ILE A 112 -4.79 -4.63 -11.29
CA ILE A 112 -5.82 -3.95 -10.51
C ILE A 112 -5.34 -2.55 -10.16
N ASN A 113 -6.21 -1.56 -10.36
CA ASN A 113 -5.96 -0.19 -9.93
C ASN A 113 -5.85 -0.13 -8.40
N SER A 114 -4.85 0.60 -7.90
CA SER A 114 -4.65 0.78 -6.46
C SER A 114 -4.94 2.22 -6.08
N TYR A 115 -5.89 2.41 -5.17
CA TYR A 115 -6.24 3.71 -4.62
C TYR A 115 -5.80 3.81 -3.17
N SER A 116 -5.27 4.98 -2.82
CA SER A 116 -5.10 5.37 -1.42
C SER A 116 -6.33 6.16 -0.99
N TYR A 117 -6.69 6.10 0.30
CA TYR A 117 -7.78 6.91 0.85
C TYR A 117 -7.64 8.40 0.50
N ALA A 118 -6.42 8.93 0.57
CA ALA A 118 -6.17 10.33 0.19
C ALA A 118 -6.49 10.61 -1.28
N LYS A 119 -6.23 9.64 -2.18
CA LYS A 119 -6.59 9.76 -3.60
C LYS A 119 -8.10 9.69 -3.80
N LEU A 120 -8.80 8.79 -3.09
CA LEU A 120 -10.26 8.66 -3.16
C LEU A 120 -10.95 9.95 -2.68
N ASP A 121 -10.47 10.57 -1.60
CA ASP A 121 -10.99 11.86 -1.11
C ASP A 121 -10.86 12.97 -2.14
N ILE A 122 -9.73 13.02 -2.87
CA ILE A 122 -9.52 13.99 -3.94
C ILE A 122 -10.51 13.75 -5.08
N ILE A 123 -10.68 12.50 -5.50
CA ILE A 123 -11.62 12.10 -6.56
C ILE A 123 -13.05 12.48 -6.17
N LYS A 124 -13.47 12.19 -4.94
CA LYS A 124 -14.79 12.54 -4.40
C LYS A 124 -15.03 14.05 -4.41
N LYS A 125 -14.05 14.85 -3.96
CA LYS A 125 -14.12 16.31 -3.97
C LYS A 125 -14.22 16.88 -5.39
N GLN A 126 -13.54 16.30 -6.37
CA GLN A 126 -13.63 16.70 -7.77
C GLN A 126 -15.01 16.38 -8.37
N LYS A 127 -15.56 15.18 -8.10
CA LYS A 127 -16.91 14.76 -8.54
C LYS A 127 -17.99 15.75 -8.06
N ASN A 128 -17.91 16.18 -6.80
CA ASN A 128 -18.86 17.14 -6.22
C ASN A 128 -18.73 18.55 -6.81
N LYS A 129 -17.51 19.01 -7.14
CA LYS A 129 -17.30 20.30 -7.83
C LYS A 129 -17.90 20.32 -9.24
N ASN A 130 -17.89 19.19 -9.94
CA ASN A 130 -18.43 19.08 -11.30
C ASN A 130 -19.95 18.96 -11.32
N LYS A 131 -20.58 18.30 -10.31
CA LYS A 131 -22.05 18.27 -10.15
C LYS A 131 -22.66 19.68 -10.08
N GLY A 132 -21.97 20.65 -9.46
CA GLY A 132 -22.42 22.04 -9.37
C GLY A 132 -22.30 22.88 -10.66
N LYS A 133 -21.54 22.41 -11.67
CA LYS A 133 -21.33 23.13 -12.95
C LYS A 133 -22.25 22.65 -14.08
N ASN A 134 -22.79 21.43 -13.98
CA ASN A 134 -23.63 20.84 -15.02
C ASN A 134 -25.12 21.25 -14.98
N SER A 135 -25.51 22.18 -14.09
CA SER A 135 -26.89 22.70 -14.06
C SER A 135 -27.21 23.73 -15.16
N MET A 136 -26.23 24.12 -15.98
CA MET A 136 -26.45 24.91 -17.20
C MET A 136 -25.75 24.22 -18.36
N ARG A 137 -26.46 23.34 -19.09
CA ARG A 137 -26.36 23.12 -20.55
C ARG A 137 -27.09 21.82 -20.90
N ILE A 138 -28.34 21.94 -21.31
CA ILE A 138 -29.06 20.91 -22.06
C ILE A 138 -28.81 21.16 -23.55
N GLN A 139 -28.67 20.05 -24.31
CA GLN A 139 -28.52 19.91 -25.77
C GLN A 139 -27.10 20.27 -26.29
N GLU A 140 -26.36 19.39 -26.97
CA GLU A 140 -26.69 18.58 -28.16
C GLU A 140 -25.79 17.33 -28.28
N ASP A 141 -26.32 16.33 -28.99
CA ASP A 141 -25.72 15.08 -29.47
C ASP A 141 -24.44 15.32 -30.29
N VAL A 142 -23.32 14.66 -29.98
CA VAL A 142 -22.31 14.16 -30.94
C VAL A 142 -21.46 13.09 -30.26
N SER A 143 -21.52 11.87 -30.79
CA SER A 143 -20.55 10.80 -30.60
C SER A 143 -19.12 11.34 -30.69
N THR A 144 -18.39 11.35 -29.58
CA THR A 144 -16.94 11.46 -29.61
C THR A 144 -16.33 10.49 -28.61
N SER A 145 -15.60 9.51 -29.14
CA SER A 145 -14.66 8.69 -28.39
C SER A 145 -13.69 9.60 -27.64
N HIS A 146 -13.89 9.75 -26.33
CA HIS A 146 -12.97 10.48 -25.47
C HIS A 146 -12.12 9.47 -24.70
N GLN A 147 -10.97 9.12 -25.29
CA GLN A 147 -9.84 8.67 -24.50
C GLN A 147 -9.50 9.78 -23.50
N MET A 148 -9.72 9.55 -22.22
CA MET A 148 -9.26 10.48 -21.19
C MET A 148 -7.73 10.54 -21.20
N PRO A 149 -7.12 11.73 -21.24
CA PRO A 149 -5.70 11.86 -21.02
C PRO A 149 -5.38 11.51 -19.58
N LEU A 150 -4.53 10.50 -19.40
CA LEU A 150 -3.81 10.22 -18.17
C LEU A 150 -3.16 11.54 -17.68
N PRO A 151 -3.38 12.00 -16.44
CA PRO A 151 -2.63 13.13 -15.93
C PRO A 151 -1.18 12.69 -15.85
N SER A 152 -0.36 13.28 -16.72
CA SER A 152 1.10 13.19 -16.67
C SER A 152 1.53 13.42 -15.22
N GLU A 153 2.23 12.43 -14.65
CA GLU A 153 2.86 12.53 -13.35
C GLU A 153 3.71 13.80 -13.35
N ALA A 154 3.17 14.87 -12.75
CA ALA A 154 3.98 15.99 -12.35
C ALA A 154 5.05 15.40 -11.43
N ASN A 155 6.27 15.36 -11.94
CA ASN A 155 7.48 14.87 -11.30
C ASN A 155 7.59 15.44 -9.88
N LEU A 156 7.03 14.75 -8.90
CA LEU A 156 7.48 14.87 -7.53
C LEU A 156 8.90 14.31 -7.54
N PRO A 157 9.91 15.05 -7.05
CA PRO A 157 11.27 14.56 -7.02
C PRO A 157 11.25 13.26 -6.21
N LYS A 158 11.45 12.14 -6.89
CA LYS A 158 11.70 10.84 -6.26
C LYS A 158 12.80 11.12 -5.25
N GLN A 159 12.54 10.84 -3.96
CA GLN A 159 13.56 10.96 -2.92
C GLN A 159 14.72 10.06 -3.34
N THR A 160 15.75 10.64 -3.94
CA THR A 160 16.94 9.92 -4.36
C THR A 160 17.58 9.42 -3.07
N ARG A 161 17.72 8.10 -2.94
CA ARG A 161 18.44 7.54 -1.80
C ARG A 161 19.87 8.07 -1.88
N HIS A 162 20.27 8.85 -0.87
CA HIS A 162 21.67 9.28 -0.74
C HIS A 162 22.55 8.03 -0.72
N THR A 163 23.50 7.97 -1.64
CA THR A 163 24.49 6.91 -1.69
C THR A 163 25.71 7.40 -0.94
N THR A 164 26.02 6.76 0.18
CA THR A 164 27.18 7.14 1.00
C THR A 164 28.47 6.92 0.22
N THR A 165 29.18 8.01 -0.07
CA THR A 165 30.47 8.01 -0.76
C THR A 165 31.58 7.48 0.15
N ASP A 166 32.71 7.06 -0.43
CA ASP A 166 33.80 6.48 0.37
C ASP A 166 34.43 7.47 1.35
N ALA A 167 34.44 8.77 1.01
CA ALA A 167 34.84 9.83 1.94
C ALA A 167 33.90 9.93 3.15
N GLU A 168 32.59 9.85 2.92
CA GLU A 168 31.59 9.84 4.01
C GLU A 168 31.71 8.58 4.87
N LYS A 169 32.01 7.41 4.29
CA LYS A 169 32.25 6.16 5.04
C LYS A 169 33.47 6.28 5.96
N GLN A 170 34.54 6.93 5.52
CA GLN A 170 35.73 7.14 6.35
C GLN A 170 35.42 8.02 7.57
N ILE A 171 34.59 9.05 7.39
CA ILE A 171 34.15 9.92 8.50
C ILE A 171 33.22 9.14 9.45
N LEU A 172 32.27 8.38 8.92
CA LEU A 172 31.33 7.58 9.71
C LEU A 172 32.00 6.42 10.46
N ALA A 173 33.15 5.92 9.99
CA ALA A 173 33.91 4.87 10.68
C ALA A 173 34.34 5.29 12.09
N LYS A 174 34.52 6.60 12.34
CA LYS A 174 34.82 7.16 13.66
C LYS A 174 33.71 6.89 14.70
N LEU A 175 32.46 6.64 14.26
CA LEU A 175 31.35 6.27 15.15
C LEU A 175 31.55 4.91 15.81
N PHE A 176 32.32 4.02 15.19
CA PHE A 176 32.51 2.63 15.64
C PHE A 176 33.85 2.40 16.33
N GLN A 177 34.68 3.43 16.45
CA GLN A 177 35.98 3.38 17.14
C GLN A 177 35.90 3.74 18.62
N ALA A 178 34.76 4.25 19.11
CA ALA A 178 34.55 4.54 20.52
C ALA A 178 34.09 3.26 21.26
N GLU A 179 34.85 2.82 22.25
CA GLU A 179 34.67 1.52 22.95
C GLU A 179 33.46 1.46 23.91
N GLU A 180 32.66 2.52 24.05
CA GLU A 180 31.54 2.50 25.00
C GLU A 180 30.32 3.32 24.55
N GLY A 181 29.27 2.60 24.12
CA GLY A 181 27.95 3.14 23.83
C GLY A 181 27.90 4.16 22.69
N MET A 182 26.70 4.63 22.34
CA MET A 182 26.52 5.72 21.38
C MET A 182 27.20 6.98 21.93
N PRO A 183 28.29 7.47 21.33
CA PRO A 183 28.97 8.64 21.84
C PRO A 183 28.19 9.88 21.41
N GLU A 184 27.17 10.24 22.20
CA GLU A 184 26.29 11.38 21.93
C GLU A 184 27.08 12.71 21.86
N THR A 185 28.29 12.72 22.43
CA THR A 185 29.30 13.78 22.34
C THR A 185 30.01 13.85 20.99
N ILE A 186 30.14 12.76 20.24
CA ILE A 186 30.87 12.68 18.96
C ILE A 186 29.94 12.92 17.76
N ILE A 187 28.65 12.63 17.88
CA ILE A 187 27.64 12.89 16.83
C ILE A 187 27.68 14.33 16.29
N PRO A 188 27.70 15.41 17.11
CA PRO A 188 27.77 16.76 16.58
C PRO A 188 29.05 17.03 15.78
N ILE A 189 30.18 16.45 16.21
CA ILE A 189 31.49 16.59 15.54
C ILE A 189 31.46 15.91 14.16
N ILE A 190 30.93 14.70 14.11
CA ILE A 190 30.81 13.94 12.86
C ILE A 190 29.84 14.60 11.88
N VAL A 191 28.74 15.18 12.37
CA VAL A 191 27.81 15.94 11.52
C VAL A 191 28.51 17.16 10.92
N THR A 192 29.30 17.91 11.70
CA THR A 192 30.04 19.06 11.16
C THR A 192 31.07 18.64 10.11
N GLU A 193 31.77 17.52 10.32
CA GLU A 193 32.71 16.99 9.32
C GLU A 193 31.99 16.52 8.05
N LEU A 194 30.86 15.80 8.18
CA LEU A 194 30.06 15.34 7.05
C LEU A 194 29.46 16.50 6.26
N GLN A 195 29.07 17.58 6.92
CA GLN A 195 28.55 18.80 6.28
C GLN A 195 29.59 19.54 5.43
N THR A 196 30.89 19.28 5.63
CA THR A 196 31.94 19.77 4.71
C THR A 196 31.98 19.01 3.38
N VAL A 197 31.44 17.79 3.35
CA VAL A 197 31.44 16.90 2.19
C VAL A 197 30.06 16.87 1.51
N SER A 198 28.99 16.82 2.29
CA SER A 198 27.61 16.86 1.83
C SER A 198 26.69 17.47 2.89
N LEU A 199 25.85 18.43 2.46
CA LEU A 199 24.84 19.07 3.30
C LEU A 199 23.66 18.12 3.65
N ASP A 200 23.61 16.92 3.08
CA ASP A 200 22.52 15.95 3.27
C ASP A 200 22.56 15.18 4.60
N TRP A 201 23.59 15.41 5.42
CA TRP A 201 23.78 14.75 6.71
C TRP A 201 23.21 15.56 7.87
N THR A 202 22.20 14.98 8.51
CA THR A 202 21.63 15.48 9.78
C THR A 202 21.99 14.56 10.94
N LYS A 203 21.81 15.06 12.18
CA LYS A 203 21.97 14.27 13.39
C LYS A 203 21.09 13.02 13.38
N GLU A 204 19.85 13.10 12.89
CA GLU A 204 18.98 11.93 12.77
C GLU A 204 19.55 10.90 11.78
N ARG A 205 20.11 11.36 10.66
CA ARG A 205 20.67 10.49 9.63
C ARG A 205 21.90 9.74 10.12
N VAL A 206 22.77 10.40 10.87
CA VAL A 206 23.93 9.78 11.53
C VAL A 206 23.48 8.77 12.59
N LYS A 207 22.49 9.11 13.43
CA LYS A 207 21.89 8.18 14.40
C LYS A 207 21.26 6.96 13.72
N GLN A 208 20.60 7.16 12.58
CA GLN A 208 19.99 6.08 11.80
C GLN A 208 21.04 5.18 11.15
N TYR A 209 22.14 5.77 10.64
CA TYR A 209 23.27 5.02 10.08
C TYR A 209 23.92 4.12 11.14
N TYR A 210 24.16 4.63 12.35
CA TYR A 210 24.69 3.82 13.46
C TYR A 210 23.74 2.70 13.89
N LYS A 211 22.41 2.92 13.88
CA LYS A 211 21.45 1.86 14.24
C LYS A 211 21.36 0.73 13.22
N ASN A 212 21.71 1.01 11.97
CA ASN A 212 21.58 0.09 10.85
C ASN A 212 22.83 -0.76 10.61
N ASN A 213 23.96 -0.40 11.21
CA ASN A 213 25.25 -1.10 11.11
C ASN A 213 25.66 -1.60 12.50
#